data_AF-A0A072TQ81-F1
#
_entry.id   AF-A0A072TQ81-F1
#
_cell.length_a   1.000
_cell.length_b   1.000
_cell.length_c   1.000
_cell.angle_alpha   90.00
_cell.angle_beta   90.00
_cell.angle_gamma   90.00
#
_symmetry.space_group_name_H-M   'P 1'
#
loop_
_entity.id
_entity.type
_entity.pdbx_description
1 polymer ?
#
loop_
_entity_poly.entity_id
_entity_poly.type
_entity_poly.pdbx_seq_one_letter_code
_entity_poly.pdbx_strand_id
1 'polypeptide(L)'
;MYTLPALKNIQARNIFKQYGSEDWGEYLIREAHLSKRFSFHENGYYHCCASIPFPENMQRGTWTYRRNAERFQAFSRNIRVLRI
;
A
#
# COMPACT_ATOMS: atom_id res chain seq x y z
N MET A 1 13.19 16.06 24.27
CA MET A 1 13.41 15.32 23.01
C MET A 1 13.99 13.97 23.36
N TYR A 2 13.18 12.91 23.41
CA TYR A 2 13.69 11.56 23.66
C TYR A 2 14.18 10.98 22.33
N THR A 3 15.49 11.06 22.08
CA THR A 3 16.12 10.25 21.04
C THR A 3 16.23 8.82 21.56
N LEU A 4 15.38 7.92 21.05
CA LEU A 4 15.51 6.49 21.29
C LEU A 4 16.87 6.02 20.71
N PRO A 5 17.83 5.54 21.54
CA PRO A 5 19.18 5.20 21.07
C PRO A 5 19.24 4.01 20.10
N ALA A 6 18.14 3.28 19.91
CA ALA A 6 18.10 2.02 19.18
C ALA A 6 17.97 2.13 17.64
N LEU A 7 17.73 3.33 17.10
CA LEU A 7 17.41 3.52 15.68
C LEU A 7 18.62 3.81 14.77
N LYS A 8 19.85 3.58 15.22
CA LYS A 8 21.06 3.98 14.45
C LYS A 8 21.51 3.00 13.36
N ASN A 9 20.89 1.83 13.20
CA ASN A 9 21.25 0.90 12.12
C ASN A 9 20.15 -0.10 11.80
N ILE A 10 18.96 0.41 11.49
CA ILE A 10 17.88 -0.45 11.00
C ILE A 10 18.21 -0.84 9.55
N GLN A 11 18.84 -2.00 9.40
CA GLN A 11 19.00 -2.63 8.10
C GLN A 11 17.71 -3.37 7.76
N ALA A 12 17.06 -2.99 6.65
CA ALA A 12 15.85 -3.63 6.16
C ALA A 12 15.99 -5.17 6.06
N ARG A 13 17.20 -5.67 5.77
CA ARG A 13 17.52 -7.10 5.75
C ARG A 13 17.32 -7.79 7.10
N ASN A 14 17.70 -7.12 8.19
CA ASN A 14 17.56 -7.67 9.54
C ASN A 14 16.09 -7.67 9.98
N ILE A 15 15.34 -6.61 9.64
CA ILE A 15 13.88 -6.58 9.84
C ILE A 15 13.24 -7.73 9.07
N PHE A 16 13.55 -7.87 7.78
CA PHE A 16 12.96 -8.93 6.96
C PHE A 16 13.33 -10.33 7.49
N LYS A 17 14.57 -10.52 7.96
CA LYS A 17 14.99 -11.80 8.56
C LYS A 17 14.19 -12.13 9.83
N GLN A 18 13.86 -11.13 10.64
CA GLN A 18 13.14 -11.32 11.90
C GLN A 18 11.63 -11.44 11.70
N TYR A 19 11.03 -10.57 10.90
CA TYR A 19 9.57 -10.41 10.80
C TYR A 19 9.00 -10.78 9.42
N GLY A 20 9.84 -11.16 8.45
CA GLY A 20 9.41 -11.42 7.06
C GLY A 20 8.55 -12.66 6.89
N SER A 21 8.54 -13.57 7.87
CA SER A 21 7.65 -14.73 7.92
C SER A 21 6.45 -14.55 8.84
N GLU A 22 6.32 -13.40 9.51
CA GLU A 22 5.15 -13.13 10.33
C GLU A 22 3.91 -12.97 9.47
N ASP A 23 2.78 -13.46 9.99
CA ASP A 23 1.48 -13.17 9.41
C ASP A 23 1.05 -11.77 9.84
N TRP A 24 1.03 -10.84 8.89
CA TRP A 24 0.58 -9.46 9.10
C TRP A 24 -0.95 -9.32 9.00
N GLY A 25 -1.65 -10.44 8.84
CA GLY A 25 -3.08 -10.52 8.66
C GLY A 25 -3.52 -10.22 7.23
N GLU A 26 -4.83 -10.23 7.05
CA GLU A 26 -5.46 -9.93 5.77
C GLU A 26 -6.04 -8.51 5.80
N TYR A 27 -5.80 -7.74 4.73
CA TYR A 27 -6.39 -6.41 4.57
C TYR A 27 -7.14 -6.33 3.24
N LEU A 28 -8.39 -5.90 3.32
CA LEU A 28 -9.21 -5.66 2.15
C LEU A 28 -8.89 -4.30 1.54
N ILE A 29 -8.30 -4.29 0.34
CA ILE A 29 -8.08 -3.06 -0.41
C ILE A 29 -9.41 -2.58 -0.99
N ARG A 30 -9.90 -1.43 -0.51
CA ARG A 30 -11.22 -0.88 -0.89
C ARG A 30 -11.17 0.07 -2.07
N GLU A 31 -10.05 0.77 -2.26
CA GLU A 31 -9.92 1.84 -3.24
C GLU A 31 -8.45 2.08 -3.62
N ALA A 32 -8.24 2.74 -4.76
CA ALA A 32 -6.94 3.28 -5.15
C ALA A 32 -6.93 4.80 -4.94
N HIS A 33 -5.83 5.32 -4.39
CA HIS A 33 -5.61 6.77 -4.25
C HIS A 33 -4.60 7.28 -5.26
N LEU A 34 -4.90 8.42 -5.88
CA LEU A 34 -3.94 9.24 -6.59
C LEU A 34 -3.34 10.23 -5.60
N SER A 35 -2.05 10.05 -5.29
CA SER A 35 -1.37 10.85 -4.29
C SER A 35 -0.28 11.74 -4.88
N LYS A 36 -0.08 12.92 -4.29
CA LYS A 36 1.01 13.84 -4.67
C LYS A 36 2.29 13.46 -3.94
N ARG A 37 3.37 13.24 -4.68
CA ARG A 37 4.70 12.96 -4.10
C ARG A 37 5.20 14.19 -3.32
N PHE A 38 5.80 13.95 -2.15
CA PHE A 38 6.35 14.98 -1.25
C PHE A 38 5.34 15.98 -0.69
N SER A 39 4.06 15.65 -0.70
CA SER A 39 3.00 16.42 -0.04
C SER A 39 2.25 15.48 0.89
N PHE A 40 2.04 15.91 2.12
CA PHE A 40 1.52 15.06 3.20
C PHE A 40 0.40 15.78 3.94
N HIS A 41 -0.58 15.02 4.43
CA HIS A 41 -1.55 15.48 5.40
C HIS A 41 -0.95 15.46 6.81
N GLU A 42 -1.59 16.15 7.75
CA GLU A 42 -1.20 16.22 9.16
C GLU A 42 -1.15 14.83 9.82
N ASN A 43 -1.91 13.86 9.31
CA ASN A 43 -1.91 12.47 9.78
C ASN A 43 -0.71 11.64 9.28
N GLY A 44 0.21 12.23 8.50
CA GLY A 44 1.41 11.58 7.99
C GLY A 44 1.21 10.78 6.68
N TYR A 45 -0.01 10.71 6.15
CA TYR A 45 -0.27 10.09 4.84
C TYR A 45 0.04 11.07 3.71
N TYR A 46 0.34 10.55 2.52
CA TYR A 46 0.47 11.37 1.33
C TYR A 46 -0.83 12.14 1.06
N HIS A 47 -0.70 13.36 0.51
CA HIS A 47 -1.84 14.14 0.07
C HIS A 47 -2.60 13.42 -1.03
N CYS A 48 -3.88 13.14 -0.79
CA CYS A 48 -4.76 12.46 -1.75
C CYS A 48 -5.45 13.49 -2.65
N CYS A 49 -5.18 13.41 -3.95
CA CYS A 49 -5.83 14.25 -4.96
C CYS A 49 -7.18 13.69 -5.38
N ALA A 50 -7.30 12.36 -5.45
CA ALA A 50 -8.52 11.65 -5.85
C ALA A 50 -8.49 10.19 -5.38
N SER A 51 -9.67 9.63 -5.12
CA SER A 51 -9.87 8.22 -4.79
C SER A 51 -10.77 7.54 -5.80
N ILE A 52 -10.46 6.29 -6.15
CA ILE A 52 -11.26 5.44 -7.03
C ILE A 52 -11.68 4.21 -6.22
N PRO A 53 -12.95 4.10 -5.81
CA PRO A 53 -13.44 2.91 -5.10
C PRO A 53 -13.41 1.70 -6.00
N PHE A 54 -13.01 0.54 -5.46
CA PHE A 54 -13.06 -0.71 -6.19
C PHE A 54 -14.46 -1.30 -6.18
N PRO A 55 -14.89 -1.95 -7.28
CA PRO A 55 -16.19 -2.61 -7.38
C PRO A 55 -16.45 -3.60 -6.22
N GLU A 56 -17.69 -3.64 -5.72
CA GLU A 56 -18.08 -4.45 -4.55
C GLU A 56 -17.90 -5.97 -4.76
N ASN A 57 -17.94 -6.43 -6.01
CA ASN A 57 -17.63 -7.82 -6.37
C ASN A 57 -16.12 -8.15 -6.28
N MET A 58 -15.24 -7.15 -6.37
CA MET A 58 -13.82 -7.32 -6.04
C MET A 58 -13.61 -7.35 -4.52
N GLN A 59 -14.52 -6.77 -3.74
CA GLN A 59 -14.39 -6.70 -2.29
C GLN A 59 -14.71 -8.01 -1.54
N ARG A 60 -15.26 -9.02 -2.23
CA ARG A 60 -15.74 -10.30 -1.65
C ARG A 60 -14.78 -11.49 -1.77
N GLY A 61 -13.61 -11.32 -2.37
CA GLY A 61 -12.61 -12.39 -2.50
C GLY A 61 -11.53 -12.31 -1.41
N THR A 62 -11.10 -13.46 -0.87
CA THR A 62 -9.86 -13.56 -0.08
C THR A 62 -8.67 -13.22 -1.00
N TRP A 63 -8.05 -12.07 -0.75
CA TRP A 63 -6.97 -11.53 -1.58
C TRP A 63 -5.65 -12.23 -1.27
N THR A 64 -5.25 -13.24 -2.05
CA THR A 64 -3.90 -13.82 -1.93
C THR A 64 -2.91 -13.09 -2.84
N TYR A 65 -1.78 -12.62 -2.27
CA TYR A 65 -0.76 -11.79 -2.97
C TYR A 65 -0.40 -12.29 -4.38
N ARG A 66 -0.32 -13.62 -4.58
CA ARG A 66 0.07 -14.24 -5.86
C ARG A 66 -1.01 -14.19 -6.94
N ARG A 67 -2.30 -14.26 -6.61
CA ARG A 67 -3.42 -14.09 -7.56
C ARG A 67 -3.68 -12.61 -7.89
N ASN A 68 -3.11 -11.70 -7.10
CA ASN A 68 -3.37 -10.27 -7.20
C ASN A 68 -2.56 -9.57 -8.29
N ALA A 69 -1.38 -10.08 -8.67
CA ALA A 69 -0.56 -9.45 -9.71
C ALA A 69 -1.30 -9.36 -11.05
N GLU A 70 -1.93 -10.46 -11.49
CA GLU A 70 -2.61 -10.51 -12.79
C GLU A 70 -3.89 -9.66 -12.83
N ARG A 71 -4.68 -9.68 -11.74
CA ARG A 71 -5.92 -8.88 -11.65
C ARG A 71 -5.64 -7.39 -11.43
N PHE A 72 -4.63 -7.06 -10.63
CA PHE A 72 -4.16 -5.67 -10.49
C PHE A 72 -3.59 -5.16 -11.81
N GLN A 73 -2.90 -6.00 -12.58
CA GLN A 73 -2.39 -5.64 -13.91
C GLN A 73 -3.52 -5.48 -14.94
N ALA A 74 -4.59 -6.27 -14.83
CA ALA A 74 -5.81 -6.05 -15.63
C ALA A 74 -6.54 -4.75 -15.23
N PHE A 75 -6.61 -4.42 -13.93
CA PHE A 75 -7.16 -3.16 -13.44
C PHE A 75 -6.30 -1.96 -13.85
N SER A 76 -4.97 -2.06 -13.77
CA SER A 76 -4.05 -0.99 -14.15
C SER A 76 -4.05 -0.72 -15.66
N ARG A 77 -4.37 -1.72 -16.49
CA ARG A 77 -4.64 -1.52 -17.93
C ARG A 77 -5.91 -0.71 -18.20
N ASN A 78 -6.88 -0.74 -17.30
CA ASN A 78 -8.13 0.04 -17.37
C ASN A 78 -8.05 1.39 -16.66
N ILE A 79 -7.05 1.58 -15.79
CA ILE A 79 -6.55 2.92 -15.47
C ILE A 79 -5.85 3.43 -16.74
N ARG A 80 -6.65 3.86 -17.71
CA ARG A 80 -6.16 4.75 -18.76
C ARG A 80 -5.64 5.97 -18.02
N VAL A 81 -4.32 5.99 -17.86
CA VAL A 81 -3.46 7.11 -17.49
C VAL A 81 -4.27 8.40 -17.45
N LEU A 82 -4.66 8.83 -16.24
CA LEU A 82 -4.78 10.24 -15.96
C LEU A 82 -3.43 10.81 -16.43
N ARG A 83 -3.41 11.36 -17.66
CA ARG A 83 -2.27 12.12 -18.15
C ARG A 83 -2.20 13.34 -17.24
N ILE A 84 -1.32 13.27 -16.27
CA ILE A 84 -0.82 14.41 -15.50
C ILE A 84 0.62 14.61 -15.97
#